data_AF-A0A1B6JFT2-F1
#
_entry.id   AF-A0A1B6JFT2-F1
#
_cell.length_a   1.000
_cell.length_b   1.000
_cell.length_c   1.000
_cell.angle_alpha   90.00
_cell.angle_beta   90.00
_cell.angle_gamma   90.00
#
_symmetry.space_group_name_H-M   'P 1'
#
loop_
_entity.id
_entity.type
_entity.pdbx_description
1 polymer ?
#
loop_
_entity_poly.entity_id
_entity_poly.type
_entity_poly.pdbx_seq_one_letter_code
_entity_poly.pdbx_strand_id
1 'polypeptide(L)'
;QPLCTEGRISSLSCQTFHAGKEVVFSAVKDENTRLVFKLARQTDQPSSVFWLDNGVQRYPTEAEFTRMILDHISSRLNTTVSPEQAALLGRYSQLLGPSSPRDRHREMQERWGLLQDNEYLLAALYADRDVFPRVLGSCGQHFALEYLEPALEGHVS
;
A
#
# COMPACT_ATOMS: atom_id res chain seq x y z
N GLN A 1 7.59 -1.74 -5.71
CA GLN A 1 8.12 -0.83 -6.76
C GLN A 1 7.33 0.49 -6.73
N PRO A 2 8.01 1.66 -6.77
CA PRO A 2 7.34 2.96 -6.84
C PRO A 2 6.75 3.20 -8.24
N LEU A 3 5.46 3.55 -8.31
CA LEU A 3 4.76 3.74 -9.59
C LEU A 3 5.07 5.09 -10.26
N CYS A 4 5.51 6.09 -9.49
CA CYS A 4 5.72 7.46 -9.96
C CYS A 4 7.04 7.69 -10.72
N THR A 5 7.85 6.64 -10.92
CA THR A 5 9.17 6.72 -11.58
C THR A 5 9.18 6.15 -13.00
N GLU A 6 8.12 5.45 -13.43
CA GLU A 6 8.04 4.80 -14.75
C GLU A 6 6.94 5.43 -15.60
N GLY A 7 7.33 6.13 -16.66
CA GLY A 7 6.39 6.73 -17.61
C GLY A 7 5.83 5.70 -18.58
N ARG A 8 4.51 5.44 -18.48
CA ARG A 8 3.52 5.20 -19.55
C ARG A 8 2.23 4.64 -18.92
N ILE A 9 1.53 5.47 -18.15
CA ILE A 9 0.15 5.19 -17.71
C ILE A 9 -0.77 5.82 -18.77
N SER A 10 -1.63 5.02 -19.39
CA SER A 10 -2.58 5.48 -20.43
C SER A 10 -4.01 5.02 -20.12
N SER A 11 -5.01 5.68 -20.74
CA SER A 11 -6.44 5.34 -20.62
C SER A 11 -7.02 5.43 -19.20
N LEU A 12 -7.04 6.64 -18.65
CA LEU A 12 -7.68 6.93 -17.37
C LEU A 12 -9.21 6.78 -17.49
N SER A 13 -9.79 5.84 -16.75
CA SER A 13 -11.24 5.62 -16.71
C SER A 13 -11.74 5.63 -15.27
N CYS A 14 -12.77 6.43 -15.00
CA CYS A 14 -13.47 6.41 -13.71
C CYS A 14 -14.45 5.25 -13.71
N GLN A 15 -14.30 4.35 -12.74
CA GLN A 15 -15.19 3.20 -12.57
C GLN A 15 -16.48 3.66 -11.87
N THR A 16 -17.65 3.18 -12.32
CA THR A 16 -18.96 3.77 -12.00
C THR A 16 -19.66 3.18 -10.77
N PHE A 17 -19.09 2.18 -10.08
CA PHE A 17 -19.73 1.53 -8.93
C PHE A 17 -18.75 1.27 -7.78
N HIS A 18 -18.81 2.07 -6.71
CA HIS A 18 -17.77 2.05 -5.67
C HIS A 18 -18.21 2.01 -4.20
N ALA A 19 -19.50 1.85 -3.88
CA ALA A 19 -19.96 1.60 -2.50
C ALA A 19 -19.17 2.38 -1.40
N GLY A 20 -18.94 3.69 -1.63
CA GLY A 20 -18.22 4.56 -0.69
C GLY A 20 -16.68 4.63 -0.82
N LYS A 21 -16.07 4.35 -1.98
CA LYS A 21 -14.64 4.66 -2.24
C LYS A 21 -14.51 5.97 -3.04
N GLU A 22 -13.70 6.91 -2.54
CA GLU A 22 -13.66 8.29 -3.07
C GLU A 22 -12.91 8.48 -4.39
N VAL A 23 -11.94 7.63 -4.74
CA VAL A 23 -11.32 7.66 -6.08
C VAL A 23 -10.86 6.26 -6.48
N VAL A 24 -11.49 5.70 -7.52
CA VAL A 24 -11.01 4.50 -8.22
C VAL A 24 -10.92 4.84 -9.70
N PHE A 25 -9.70 4.91 -10.21
CA PHE A 25 -9.49 4.96 -11.65
C PHE A 25 -8.77 3.69 -12.09
N SER A 26 -9.18 3.17 -13.24
CA SER A 26 -8.41 2.16 -13.94
C SER A 26 -7.48 2.81 -14.95
N ALA A 27 -6.30 2.21 -15.13
CA ALA A 27 -5.39 2.59 -16.20
C ALA A 27 -4.75 1.35 -16.81
N VAL A 28 -4.19 1.49 -18.01
CA VAL A 28 -3.51 0.41 -18.72
C VAL A 28 -2.01 0.67 -18.67
N LYS A 29 -1.25 -0.25 -18.05
CA LYS A 29 0.22 -0.30 -18.03
C LYS A 29 0.68 -1.30 -19.09
N ASP A 30 1.45 -0.84 -20.06
CA ASP A 30 1.76 -1.57 -21.29
C ASP A 30 0.48 -2.00 -22.05
N GLU A 31 0.55 -2.55 -23.27
CA GLU A 31 -0.66 -2.71 -24.11
C GLU A 31 -1.78 -3.60 -23.52
N ASN A 32 -1.54 -4.36 -22.45
CA ASN A 32 -2.51 -5.32 -21.89
C ASN A 32 -2.76 -5.27 -20.36
N THR A 33 -1.98 -4.56 -19.53
CA THR A 33 -2.16 -4.69 -18.06
C THR A 33 -3.13 -3.65 -17.52
N ARG A 34 -4.35 -4.07 -17.19
CA ARG A 34 -5.32 -3.22 -16.49
C ARG A 34 -4.98 -3.13 -15.01
N LEU A 35 -4.87 -1.91 -14.51
CA LEU A 35 -4.57 -1.56 -13.13
C LEU A 35 -5.78 -0.91 -12.49
N VAL A 36 -5.98 -1.11 -11.20
CA VAL A 36 -6.96 -0.38 -10.39
C VAL A 36 -6.23 0.41 -9.32
N PHE A 37 -6.37 1.73 -9.35
CA PHE A 37 -5.76 2.62 -8.36
C PHE A 37 -6.75 2.92 -7.23
N LYS A 38 -6.27 2.87 -6.00
CA LYS A 38 -7.05 3.16 -4.79
C LYS A 38 -6.26 4.11 -3.90
N LEU A 39 -6.97 5.04 -3.27
CA LEU A 39 -6.46 5.83 -2.17
C LEU A 39 -6.66 5.05 -0.86
N ALA A 40 -5.61 4.90 -0.06
CA ALA A 40 -5.71 4.32 1.27
C ALA A 40 -6.67 5.16 2.12
N ARG A 41 -7.68 4.51 2.71
CA ARG A 41 -8.61 5.20 3.61
C ARG A 41 -7.86 5.58 4.87
N GLN A 42 -7.83 6.88 5.14
CA GLN A 42 -7.40 7.34 6.45
C GLN A 42 -8.49 6.98 7.46
N THR A 43 -8.10 6.37 8.57
CA THR A 43 -8.96 6.18 9.72
C THR A 43 -9.30 7.55 10.32
N ASP A 44 -10.44 7.69 11.00
CA ASP A 44 -10.86 8.97 11.62
C ASP A 44 -9.82 9.58 12.58
N GLN A 45 -8.88 8.75 13.06
CA GLN A 45 -7.64 9.16 13.71
C GLN A 45 -6.46 8.41 13.06
N PRO A 46 -5.76 9.00 12.08
CA PRO A 46 -4.55 8.39 11.53
C PRO A 46 -3.43 8.51 12.56
N SER A 47 -2.85 7.39 12.99
CA SER A 47 -1.67 7.41 13.84
C SER A 47 -0.48 7.96 13.04
N SER A 48 0.15 9.01 13.54
CA SER A 48 1.37 9.54 12.92
C SER A 48 2.53 8.56 13.12
N VAL A 49 3.37 8.38 12.10
CA VAL A 49 4.62 7.59 12.24
C VAL A 49 5.67 8.35 13.04
N PHE A 50 5.55 9.68 13.13
CA PHE A 50 6.50 10.55 13.81
C PHE A 50 5.86 11.17 15.05
N TRP A 51 6.68 11.60 15.98
CA TRP A 51 6.26 12.41 17.12
C TRP A 51 7.06 13.71 17.19
N LEU A 52 6.53 14.67 17.94
CA LEU A 52 7.22 15.93 18.22
C LEU A 52 7.93 15.81 19.56
N ASP A 53 9.25 15.98 19.55
CA ASP A 53 10.11 16.08 20.72
C ASP A 53 10.60 17.52 20.82
N ASN A 54 10.03 18.30 21.74
CA ASN A 54 10.30 19.73 21.90
C ASN A 54 10.12 20.53 20.59
N GLY A 55 9.09 20.20 19.81
CA GLY A 55 8.80 20.82 18.51
C GLY A 55 9.65 20.30 17.35
N VAL A 56 10.61 19.40 17.62
CA VAL A 56 11.42 18.74 16.59
C VAL A 56 10.76 17.43 16.20
N GLN A 57 10.57 17.23 14.89
CA GLN A 57 10.02 16.00 14.36
C GLN A 57 11.02 14.85 14.49
N ARG A 58 10.61 13.80 15.21
CA ARG A 58 11.39 12.57 15.41
C ARG A 58 10.68 11.39 14.76
N TYR A 59 11.47 10.53 14.17
CA TYR A 59 11.02 9.30 13.52
C TYR A 59 11.55 8.09 14.29
N PRO A 60 10.83 6.96 14.23
CA PRO A 60 11.29 5.71 14.83
C PRO A 60 12.56 5.23 14.14
N THR A 61 13.39 4.51 14.88
CA THR A 61 14.44 3.66 14.32
C THR A 61 13.83 2.52 13.51
N GLU A 62 14.65 1.80 12.73
CA GLU A 62 14.18 0.66 11.94
C GLU A 62 13.57 -0.46 12.80
N ALA A 63 14.16 -0.72 13.97
CA ALA A 63 13.66 -1.72 14.90
C ALA A 63 12.32 -1.30 15.52
N GLU A 64 12.20 -0.03 15.92
CA GLU A 64 10.95 0.53 16.43
C GLU A 64 9.87 0.52 15.36
N PHE A 65 10.19 0.90 14.12
CA PHE A 65 9.22 0.91 13.03
C PHE A 65 8.75 -0.51 12.69
N THR A 66 9.66 -1.48 12.66
CA THR A 66 9.31 -2.91 12.48
C THR A 66 8.38 -3.37 13.60
N ARG A 67 8.66 -2.96 14.85
CA ARG A 67 7.81 -3.30 16.00
C ARG A 67 6.43 -2.66 15.89
N MET A 68 6.34 -1.40 15.47
CA MET A 68 5.07 -0.72 15.22
C MET A 68 4.21 -1.49 14.20
N ILE A 69 4.83 -1.98 13.12
CA ILE A 69 4.14 -2.77 12.08
C ILE A 69 3.63 -4.11 12.66
N LEU A 70 4.45 -4.80 13.44
CA LEU A 70 4.05 -6.05 14.10
C LEU A 70 2.85 -5.84 15.05
N ASP A 71 2.93 -4.82 15.89
CA ASP A 71 1.87 -4.50 16.85
C ASP A 71 0.57 -4.10 16.14
N HIS A 72 0.67 -3.35 15.03
CA HIS A 72 -0.48 -2.99 14.21
C HIS A 72 -1.14 -4.20 13.56
N ILE A 73 -0.37 -5.10 12.94
CA ILE A 73 -0.88 -6.34 12.34
C ILE A 73 -1.58 -7.19 13.40
N SER A 74 -0.94 -7.38 14.56
CA SER A 74 -1.52 -8.14 15.67
C SER A 74 -2.81 -7.50 16.17
N SER A 75 -2.85 -6.19 16.34
CA SER A 75 -4.03 -5.48 16.83
C SER A 75 -5.18 -5.51 15.83
N ARG A 76 -4.91 -5.44 14.52
CA ARG A 76 -5.95 -5.31 13.49
C ARG A 76 -6.49 -6.64 12.99
N LEU A 77 -5.63 -7.64 12.86
CA LEU A 77 -5.95 -8.91 12.21
C LEU A 77 -5.91 -10.10 13.17
N ASN A 78 -5.52 -9.89 14.43
CA ASN A 78 -5.32 -10.96 15.41
C ASN A 78 -4.42 -12.08 14.87
N THR A 79 -3.38 -11.69 14.13
CA THR A 79 -2.41 -12.59 13.51
C THR A 79 -1.00 -12.08 13.74
N THR A 80 -0.01 -12.94 13.54
CA THR A 80 1.40 -12.61 13.71
C THR A 80 2.17 -12.87 12.44
N VAL A 81 3.17 -12.03 12.16
CA VAL A 81 4.11 -12.19 11.05
C VAL A 81 5.53 -12.20 11.59
N SER A 82 6.48 -12.70 10.81
CA SER A 82 7.88 -12.63 11.21
C SER A 82 8.37 -11.17 11.21
N PRO A 83 9.39 -10.82 12.03
CA PRO A 83 10.03 -9.51 11.97
C PRO A 83 10.56 -9.17 10.57
N GLU A 84 11.03 -10.17 9.82
CA GLU A 84 11.50 -10.01 8.44
C GLU A 84 10.37 -9.61 7.49
N GLN A 85 9.20 -10.25 7.60
CA GLN A 85 8.00 -9.89 6.84
C GLN A 85 7.51 -8.48 7.21
N ALA A 86 7.51 -8.12 8.49
CA ALA A 86 7.15 -6.77 8.92
C ALA A 86 8.14 -5.71 8.38
N ALA A 87 9.44 -6.00 8.40
CA ALA A 87 10.47 -5.13 7.83
C ALA A 87 10.29 -4.98 6.31
N LEU A 88 9.95 -6.05 5.59
CA LEU A 88 9.59 -6.03 4.17
C LEU A 88 8.43 -5.09 3.88
N LEU A 89 7.34 -5.18 4.66
CA LEU A 89 6.17 -4.31 4.53
C LEU A 89 6.52 -2.83 4.78
N GLY A 90 7.54 -2.55 5.58
CA GLY A 90 8.02 -1.20 5.88
C GLY A 90 8.89 -0.55 4.79
N ARG A 91 9.09 -1.21 3.63
CA ARG A 91 9.99 -0.77 2.55
C ARG A 91 9.30 -0.76 1.18
N TYR A 92 9.80 0.08 0.27
CA TYR A 92 9.43 0.05 -1.15
C TYR A 92 10.15 -1.03 -1.97
N SER A 93 11.40 -1.28 -1.59
CA SER A 93 12.30 -2.25 -2.19
C SER A 93 13.35 -2.63 -1.16
N GLN A 94 13.75 -3.89 -1.12
CA GLN A 94 14.92 -4.31 -0.33
C GLN A 94 16.24 -4.12 -1.08
N LEU A 95 16.18 -3.95 -2.41
CA LEU A 95 17.35 -3.86 -3.28
C LEU A 95 17.87 -2.43 -3.41
N LEU A 96 16.96 -1.45 -3.31
CA LEU A 96 17.27 -0.03 -3.41
C LEU A 96 16.95 0.61 -2.07
N GLY A 97 18.00 0.85 -1.27
CA GLY A 97 17.88 1.58 -0.02
C GLY A 97 17.55 3.06 -0.25
N PRO A 98 17.06 3.76 0.78
CA PRO A 98 16.80 5.19 0.70
C PRO A 98 18.11 5.95 0.44
N SER A 99 18.08 6.90 -0.49
CA SER A 99 19.25 7.72 -0.86
C SER A 99 19.66 8.72 0.23
N SER A 100 18.79 9.00 1.19
CA SER A 100 19.04 9.89 2.32
C SER A 100 18.14 9.57 3.52
N PRO A 101 18.48 10.05 4.75
CA PRO A 101 17.59 9.95 5.91
C PRO A 101 16.22 10.60 5.68
N ARG A 102 16.16 11.69 4.90
CA ARG A 102 14.89 12.35 4.54
C ARG A 102 14.03 11.46 3.66
N ASP A 103 14.62 10.79 2.67
CA ASP A 103 13.91 9.83 1.82
C ASP A 103 13.40 8.64 2.64
N ARG A 104 14.17 8.20 3.64
CA ARG A 104 13.71 7.16 4.56
C ARG A 104 12.52 7.61 5.40
N HIS A 105 12.57 8.81 5.98
CA HIS A 105 11.45 9.35 6.76
C HIS A 105 10.18 9.48 5.93
N ARG A 106 10.31 9.93 4.67
CA ARG A 106 9.19 9.95 3.72
C ARG A 106 8.66 8.54 3.45
N GLU A 107 9.53 7.57 3.19
CA GLU A 107 9.14 6.18 3.00
C GLU A 107 8.39 5.65 4.23
N MET A 108 8.91 5.83 5.46
CA MET A 108 8.22 5.41 6.68
C MET A 108 6.79 5.96 6.76
N GLN A 109 6.62 7.25 6.46
CA GLN A 109 5.32 7.91 6.51
C GLN A 109 4.35 7.37 5.46
N GLU A 110 4.80 7.18 4.23
CA GLU A 110 3.98 6.64 3.15
C GLU A 110 3.62 5.17 3.40
N ARG A 111 4.59 4.35 3.78
CA ARG A 111 4.37 2.93 4.13
C ARG A 111 3.43 2.79 5.31
N TRP A 112 3.62 3.59 6.37
CA TRP A 112 2.74 3.57 7.53
C TRP A 112 1.30 3.95 7.15
N GLY A 113 1.13 5.02 6.36
CA GLY A 113 -0.18 5.43 5.88
C GLY A 113 -0.92 4.34 5.10
N LEU A 114 -0.21 3.60 4.24
CA LEU A 114 -0.78 2.46 3.51
C LEU A 114 -1.17 1.32 4.46
N LEU A 115 -0.33 0.99 5.44
CA LEU A 115 -0.59 -0.11 6.39
C LEU A 115 -1.79 0.16 7.31
N GLN A 116 -2.20 1.41 7.48
CA GLN A 116 -3.43 1.76 8.21
C GLN A 116 -4.71 1.34 7.47
N ASP A 117 -4.65 1.19 6.13
CA ASP A 117 -5.77 0.74 5.30
C ASP A 117 -5.88 -0.78 5.32
N ASN A 118 -7.04 -1.30 5.74
CA ASN A 118 -7.27 -2.73 5.89
C ASN A 118 -7.20 -3.49 4.55
N GLU A 119 -7.63 -2.87 3.45
CA GLU A 119 -7.60 -3.50 2.13
C GLU A 119 -6.17 -3.64 1.63
N TYR A 120 -5.36 -2.58 1.79
CA TYR A 120 -3.93 -2.64 1.51
C TYR A 120 -3.23 -3.68 2.39
N LEU A 121 -3.49 -3.66 3.70
CA LEU A 121 -2.84 -4.56 4.66
C LEU A 121 -3.11 -6.03 4.35
N LEU A 122 -4.36 -6.39 4.07
CA LEU A 122 -4.75 -7.75 3.71
C LEU A 122 -4.14 -8.18 2.38
N ALA A 123 -4.22 -7.32 1.36
CA ALA A 123 -3.66 -7.62 0.03
C ALA A 123 -2.14 -7.79 0.06
N ALA A 124 -1.44 -7.00 0.87
CA ALA A 124 0.02 -7.12 1.02
C ALA A 124 0.43 -8.35 1.84
N LEU A 125 -0.34 -8.70 2.87
CA LEU A 125 -0.01 -9.80 3.78
C LEU A 125 -0.28 -11.18 3.16
N TYR A 126 -1.36 -11.30 2.39
CA TYR A 126 -1.79 -12.57 1.80
C TYR A 126 -1.50 -12.64 0.29
N ALA A 127 -0.49 -11.90 -0.16
CA ALA A 127 -0.10 -11.82 -1.56
C ALA A 127 0.33 -13.18 -2.16
N ASP A 128 0.73 -14.14 -1.32
CA ASP A 128 1.15 -15.49 -1.69
C ASP A 128 -0.01 -16.51 -1.74
N ARG A 129 -1.21 -16.11 -1.32
CA ARG A 129 -2.38 -17.01 -1.23
C ARG A 129 -3.36 -16.86 -2.38
N ASP A 130 -3.13 -15.91 -3.28
CA ASP A 130 -4.02 -15.58 -4.41
C ASP A 130 -5.49 -15.34 -3.99
N VAL A 131 -5.71 -14.89 -2.74
CA VAL A 131 -7.06 -14.62 -2.18
C VAL A 131 -7.51 -13.19 -2.48
N PHE A 132 -6.57 -12.26 -2.56
CA PHE A 132 -6.82 -10.85 -2.84
C PHE A 132 -6.09 -10.43 -4.12
N PRO A 133 -6.58 -9.40 -4.85
CA PRO A 133 -5.83 -8.82 -5.95
C PRO A 133 -4.42 -8.43 -5.50
N ARG A 134 -3.41 -8.81 -6.28
CA ARG A 134 -2.03 -8.49 -5.99
C ARG A 134 -1.76 -6.99 -6.00
N VAL A 135 -1.02 -6.52 -4.99
CA VAL A 135 -0.48 -5.15 -4.96
C VAL A 135 0.67 -5.04 -5.94
N LEU A 136 0.49 -4.19 -6.96
CA LEU A 136 1.49 -3.98 -8.02
C LEU A 136 2.47 -2.87 -7.66
N GLY A 137 2.05 -1.91 -6.85
CA GLY A 137 2.90 -0.83 -6.36
C GLY A 137 2.12 0.26 -5.66
N SER A 138 2.84 1.29 -5.24
CA SER A 138 2.27 2.46 -4.59
C SER A 138 3.00 3.74 -4.96
N CYS A 139 2.33 4.87 -4.76
CA CYS A 139 2.91 6.20 -4.81
C CYS A 139 2.21 7.09 -3.77
N GLY A 140 2.95 7.48 -2.73
CA GLY A 140 2.36 8.09 -1.54
C GLY A 140 1.30 7.16 -0.92
N GLN A 141 0.12 7.71 -0.67
CA GLN A 141 -1.04 6.96 -0.13
C GLN A 141 -1.88 6.26 -1.20
N HIS A 142 -1.52 6.37 -2.47
CA HIS A 142 -2.18 5.64 -3.54
C HIS A 142 -1.49 4.30 -3.76
N PHE A 143 -2.26 3.25 -3.99
CA PHE A 143 -1.75 1.93 -4.35
C PHE A 143 -2.50 1.38 -5.55
N ALA A 144 -1.79 0.63 -6.38
CA ALA A 144 -2.35 -0.06 -7.53
C ALA A 144 -2.48 -1.55 -7.23
N LEU A 145 -3.63 -2.10 -7.60
CA LEU A 145 -3.92 -3.52 -7.60
C LEU A 145 -4.03 -4.02 -9.04
N GLU A 146 -3.83 -5.31 -9.23
CA GLU A 146 -4.24 -5.94 -10.48
C GLU A 146 -5.76 -5.89 -10.65
N TYR A 147 -6.19 -5.80 -11.91
CA TYR A 147 -7.59 -5.92 -12.25
C TYR A 147 -8.01 -7.40 -12.24
N LEU A 148 -9.11 -7.71 -11.56
CA LEU A 148 -9.73 -9.03 -11.60
C LEU A 148 -11.03 -8.95 -12.41
N GLU A 149 -11.22 -9.89 -13.33
CA GLU A 149 -12.47 -10.05 -14.06
C GLU A 149 -13.54 -10.67 -13.15
N PRO A 150 -14.78 -10.15 -13.13
CA PRO A 150 -15.87 -10.79 -12.41
C PRO A 150 -16.10 -12.22 -12.92
N ALA A 151 -16.07 -13.20 -12.01
CA ALA A 151 -16.32 -14.62 -12.34
C ALA A 151 -17.73 -14.88 -12.94
N LEU A 152 -18.62 -13.89 -12.90
CA LEU A 152 -20.00 -13.98 -13.38
C LEU A 152 -20.23 -13.41 -14.79
N GLU A 153 -19.19 -12.93 -15.47
CA GLU A 153 -19.24 -12.68 -16.93
C GLU A 153 -18.75 -13.90 -17.73
N GLY A 154 -19.03 -15.09 -17.19
CA GLY A 154 -18.99 -16.33 -17.97
C GLY A 154 -19.98 -16.21 -19.13
N HIS A 155 -19.48 -16.47 -20.33
CA HIS A 155 -20.24 -16.47 -21.58
C HIS A 155 -21.59 -17.16 -21.42
N VAL A 156 -22.67 -16.40 -21.58
CA VAL A 156 -23.91 -16.97 -22.10
C VAL A 156 -23.62 -17.27 -23.58
N SER A 157 -23.13 -18.48 -23.83
CA SER A 157 -23.10 -19.08 -25.18
C SER A 157 -24.43 -19.78 -25.42
#